data_AF-A0A6A9V149-F1
#
_entry.id   AF-A0A6A9V149-F1
#
_cell.length_a   1.000
_cell.length_b   1.000
_cell.length_c   1.000
_cell.angle_alpha   90.00
_cell.angle_beta   90.00
_cell.angle_gamma   90.00
#
_symmetry.space_group_name_H-M   'P 1'
#
loop_
_entity.id
_entity.type
_entity.pdbx_description
1 polymer ?
#
loop_
_entity_poly.entity_id
_entity_poly.type
_entity_poly.pdbx_seq_one_letter_code
_entity_poly.pdbx_strand_id
1 'polypeptide(L)'
;MGDGPVLVRLAVLLGRGLNSQECALSVEVDGVPQGEPVRLHAVARDIRLARDETVPGPDGPYPRPIISSRSHLEVSSREIVALMADVARAPAATLDPC
;
A
#
# COMPACT_ATOMS: atom_id res chain seq x y z
N MET A 1 8.58 -16.47 -17.54
CA MET A 1 7.75 -15.78 -16.54
C MET A 1 6.77 -16.81 -16.03
N GLY A 2 6.79 -17.13 -14.73
CA GLY A 2 5.93 -18.18 -14.17
C GLY A 2 4.49 -17.71 -14.13
N ASP A 3 3.60 -18.49 -14.72
CA ASP A 3 2.13 -18.32 -14.71
C ASP A 3 1.48 -18.87 -13.42
N GLY A 4 2.28 -19.12 -12.39
CA GLY A 4 1.77 -19.67 -11.15
C GLY A 4 1.08 -18.65 -10.25
N PRO A 5 0.49 -19.11 -9.14
CA PRO A 5 -0.34 -18.27 -8.29
C PRO A 5 0.43 -17.05 -7.79
N VAL A 6 -0.11 -15.87 -8.07
CA VAL A 6 0.35 -14.60 -7.53
C VAL A 6 -0.34 -14.37 -6.19
N LEU A 7 0.43 -14.26 -5.12
CA LEU A 7 -0.05 -13.89 -3.81
C LEU A 7 0.41 -12.47 -3.48
N VAL A 8 -0.56 -11.59 -3.22
CA VAL A 8 -0.31 -10.22 -2.75
C VAL A 8 -0.69 -10.14 -1.28
N ARG A 9 0.25 -9.77 -0.42
CA ARG A 9 0.04 -9.60 1.02
C ARG A 9 0.13 -8.13 1.39
N LEU A 10 -0.82 -7.68 2.20
CA LEU A 10 -0.78 -6.38 2.85
C LEU A 10 -0.57 -6.56 4.36
N ALA A 11 0.47 -5.95 4.90
CA ALA A 11 0.66 -5.80 6.32
C ALA A 11 0.31 -4.37 6.75
N VAL A 12 -0.59 -4.23 7.73
CA VAL A 12 -0.87 -2.96 8.41
C VAL A 12 -0.14 -2.96 9.74
N LEU A 13 0.80 -2.04 9.90
CA LEU A 13 1.74 -1.93 11.01
C LEU A 13 1.54 -0.59 11.73
N LEU A 14 2.01 -0.52 12.97
CA LEU A 14 2.15 0.74 13.69
C LEU A 14 3.59 1.26 13.52
N GLY A 15 3.70 2.52 13.13
CA GLY A 15 4.96 3.26 13.08
C GLY A 15 5.56 3.45 14.48
N ARG A 16 6.87 3.70 14.51
CA ARG A 16 7.59 3.97 15.77
C ARG A 16 7.41 5.45 16.18
N GLY A 17 7.14 5.69 17.47
CA GLY A 17 7.10 7.03 18.08
C GLY A 17 5.75 7.73 17.98
N LEU A 18 5.22 7.88 16.75
CA LEU A 18 3.85 8.27 16.50
C LEU A 18 3.13 7.01 16.05
N ASN A 19 1.97 6.68 16.65
CA ASN A 19 1.10 5.56 16.26
C ASN A 19 0.54 5.74 14.84
N SER A 20 1.40 5.99 13.87
CA SER A 20 1.10 6.20 12.47
C SER A 20 0.82 4.85 11.84
N GLN A 21 -0.22 4.77 11.04
CA GLN A 21 -0.48 3.57 10.27
C GLN A 21 0.56 3.44 9.16
N GLU A 22 1.20 2.29 9.11
CA GLU A 22 2.16 1.93 8.08
C GLU A 22 1.67 0.71 7.33
N CYS A 23 1.42 0.87 6.03
CA CYS A 23 1.05 -0.24 5.17
C CYS A 23 2.25 -0.69 4.34
N ALA A 24 2.53 -2.00 4.34
CA ALA A 24 3.56 -2.61 3.51
C ALA A 24 2.98 -3.71 2.63
N LEU A 25 3.34 -3.72 1.36
CA LEU A 25 2.89 -4.68 0.37
C LEU A 25 4.03 -5.62 0.00
N SER A 26 3.78 -6.93 -0.01
CA SER A 26 4.71 -7.92 -0.58
C SER A 26 4.00 -8.76 -1.63
N VAL A 27 4.78 -9.21 -2.61
CA VAL A 27 4.30 -10.03 -3.72
C VAL A 27 5.12 -11.32 -3.78
N GLU A 28 4.42 -12.43 -3.87
CA GLU A 28 4.99 -13.77 -4.07
C GLU A 28 4.41 -14.34 -5.37
N VAL A 29 5.25 -14.98 -6.18
CA VAL A 29 4.84 -15.72 -7.40
C VAL A 29 5.37 -17.13 -7.25
N ASP A 30 4.50 -18.13 -7.33
CA ASP A 30 4.90 -19.53 -7.10
C ASP A 30 5.57 -19.76 -5.73
N GLY A 31 5.13 -19.01 -4.72
CA GLY A 31 5.73 -19.03 -3.37
C GLY A 31 7.11 -18.37 -3.28
N VAL A 32 7.61 -17.76 -4.38
CA VAL A 32 8.89 -17.04 -4.40
C VAL A 32 8.62 -15.54 -4.20
N PRO A 33 9.17 -14.91 -3.15
CA PRO A 33 9.10 -13.46 -2.97
C PRO A 33 9.73 -12.73 -4.16
N GLN A 34 9.03 -11.72 -4.67
CA GLN A 34 9.48 -10.93 -5.84
C GLN A 34 10.32 -9.70 -5.45
N GLY A 35 10.55 -9.48 -4.15
CA GLY A 35 11.33 -8.35 -3.65
C GLY A 35 11.04 -8.07 -2.17
N GLU A 36 11.68 -7.02 -1.66
CA GLU A 36 11.42 -6.51 -0.31
C GLU A 36 10.01 -5.90 -0.19
N PRO A 37 9.35 -6.00 0.98
CA PRO A 37 8.06 -5.35 1.19
C PRO A 37 8.13 -3.84 0.96
N VAL A 38 7.29 -3.33 0.08
CA VAL A 38 7.27 -1.91 -0.29
C VAL A 38 6.26 -1.17 0.58
N ARG A 39 6.67 -0.04 1.15
CA ARG A 39 5.76 0.83 1.93
C ARG A 39 4.79 1.54 0.98
N LEU A 40 3.49 1.45 1.24
CA LEU A 40 2.48 2.10 0.39
C LEU A 40 2.63 3.62 0.35
N HIS A 41 3.12 4.25 1.42
CA HIS A 41 3.38 5.70 1.42
C HIS A 41 4.52 6.07 0.45
N ALA A 42 5.49 5.20 0.23
CA ALA A 42 6.56 5.42 -0.75
C ALA A 42 6.00 5.32 -2.16
N VAL A 43 5.18 4.29 -2.44
CA VAL A 43 4.46 4.16 -3.72
C VAL A 43 3.55 5.37 -3.98
N ALA A 44 2.79 5.81 -2.98
CA ALA A 44 1.94 6.99 -3.10
C ALA A 44 2.75 8.25 -3.39
N ARG A 45 3.90 8.43 -2.73
CA ARG A 45 4.82 9.53 -3.02
C ARG A 45 5.32 9.48 -4.46
N ASP A 46 5.75 8.32 -4.94
CA ASP A 46 6.29 8.15 -6.29
C ASP A 46 5.22 8.40 -7.35
N ILE A 47 3.97 7.96 -7.14
CA ILE A 47 2.83 8.27 -8.01
C ILE A 47 2.57 9.78 -8.07
N ARG A 48 2.62 10.48 -6.94
CA ARG A 48 2.40 11.93 -6.88
C ARG A 48 3.52 12.68 -7.58
N LEU A 49 4.78 12.28 -7.36
CA LEU A 49 5.93 12.81 -8.09
C LEU A 49 5.79 12.60 -9.60
N ALA A 50 5.36 11.42 -10.04
CA ALA A 50 5.14 11.12 -11.45
C ALA A 50 3.99 11.94 -12.09
N ARG A 51 3.13 12.55 -11.26
CA ARG A 51 2.03 13.44 -11.68
C ARG A 51 2.37 14.93 -11.52
N ASP A 52 3.63 15.26 -11.25
CA ASP A 52 4.08 16.62 -10.92
C ASP A 52 3.34 17.25 -9.73
N GLU A 53 2.82 16.44 -8.80
CA GLU A 53 2.18 16.91 -7.58
C GLU A 53 3.22 17.23 -6.49
N THR A 54 2.95 18.28 -5.70
CA THR A 54 3.77 18.61 -4.54
C THR A 54 3.71 17.51 -3.48
N VAL A 55 4.86 16.94 -3.15
CA VAL A 55 5.02 16.02 -2.01
C VAL A 55 5.80 16.70 -0.88
N PRO A 56 5.51 16.38 0.38
CA PRO A 56 6.37 16.79 1.49
C PRO A 56 7.82 16.38 1.21
N GLY A 57 8.77 17.26 1.54
CA GLY A 57 10.20 16.95 1.46
C GLY A 57 10.55 15.75 2.35
N PRO A 58 11.74 15.14 2.15
CA PRO A 58 12.15 13.92 2.88
C PRO A 58 12.13 14.07 4.41
N ASP A 59 12.30 15.30 4.92
CA ASP A 59 12.25 15.62 6.35
C ASP A 59 10.85 16.01 6.86
N GLY A 60 9.88 16.17 5.95
CA GLY A 60 8.49 16.46 6.28
C GLY A 60 7.69 15.17 6.52
N PRO A 61 6.81 15.11 7.53
CA PRO A 61 5.96 13.94 7.71
C PRO A 61 5.06 13.80 6.49
N TYR A 62 5.18 12.68 5.77
CA TYR A 62 4.14 12.31 4.81
C TYR A 62 2.83 12.16 5.58
N PRO A 63 1.69 12.69 5.10
CA PRO A 63 0.43 12.58 5.81
C PRO A 63 0.08 11.09 5.96
N ARG A 64 0.21 10.60 7.20
CA ARG A 64 -0.10 9.22 7.59
C ARG A 64 -1.28 9.28 8.56
N PRO A 65 -2.29 8.40 8.42
CA PRO A 65 -3.33 8.27 9.42
C PRO A 65 -2.70 7.99 10.78
N ILE A 66 -3.05 8.77 11.80
CA ILE A 66 -2.66 8.51 13.18
C ILE A 66 -3.71 7.58 13.78
N ILE A 67 -3.25 6.43 14.24
CA ILE A 67 -4.04 5.40 14.88
C ILE A 67 -4.04 5.64 16.38
N SER A 68 -5.16 6.16 16.86
CA SER A 68 -5.38 6.51 18.25
C SER A 68 -5.60 5.30 19.18
N SER A 69 -5.94 4.13 18.62
CA SER A 69 -6.25 2.92 19.41
C SER A 69 -6.10 1.63 18.61
N ARG A 70 -6.06 0.48 19.31
CA ARG A 70 -6.11 -0.85 18.67
C ARG A 70 -7.39 -1.07 17.86
N SER A 71 -8.54 -0.62 18.37
CA SER A 71 -9.82 -0.76 17.64
C SER A 71 -9.81 0.06 16.34
N HIS A 72 -9.19 1.24 16.34
CA HIS A 72 -9.02 2.05 15.14
C HIS A 72 -8.12 1.35 14.12
N LEU A 73 -7.05 0.67 14.56
CA LEU A 73 -6.21 -0.16 13.68
C LEU A 73 -7.02 -1.29 13.02
N GLU A 74 -7.82 -2.00 13.81
CA GLU A 74 -8.60 -3.15 13.34
C GLU A 74 -9.66 -2.74 12.30
N VAL A 75 -10.37 -1.64 12.55
CA VAL A 75 -11.35 -1.10 11.60
C VAL A 75 -10.65 -0.63 10.33
N SER A 76 -9.61 0.21 10.44
CA SER A 76 -8.90 0.74 9.26
C SER A 76 -8.27 -0.39 8.43
N SER A 77 -7.73 -1.43 9.08
CA SER A 77 -7.17 -2.59 8.38
C SER A 77 -8.23 -3.34 7.57
N ARG A 78 -9.43 -3.54 8.12
CA ARG A 78 -10.54 -4.21 7.42
C ARG A 78 -11.01 -3.42 6.20
N GLU A 79 -11.14 -2.10 6.35
CA GLU A 79 -11.55 -1.21 5.25
C GLU A 79 -10.52 -1.22 4.12
N ILE A 80 -9.22 -1.18 4.44
CA ILE A 80 -8.16 -1.26 3.43
C ILE A 80 -8.18 -2.60 2.71
N VAL A 81 -8.35 -3.71 3.43
CA VAL A 81 -8.43 -5.05 2.81
C VAL A 81 -9.67 -5.15 1.91
N ALA A 82 -10.81 -4.62 2.34
CA ALA A 82 -12.02 -4.58 1.53
C ALA A 82 -11.80 -3.78 0.23
N LEU A 83 -11.21 -2.59 0.33
CA LEU A 83 -10.87 -1.77 -0.82
C LEU A 83 -9.92 -2.50 -1.80
N MET A 84 -8.89 -3.17 -1.28
CA MET A 84 -7.98 -3.95 -2.13
C MET A 84 -8.70 -5.09 -2.83
N ALA A 85 -9.62 -5.77 -2.14
CA ALA A 85 -10.42 -6.83 -2.74
C ALA A 85 -11.34 -6.28 -3.85
N ASP A 86 -11.90 -5.09 -3.66
CA ASP A 86 -12.69 -4.41 -4.69
C ASP A 86 -11.84 -4.01 -5.89
N VAL A 87 -10.63 -3.45 -5.68
CA VAL A 87 -9.69 -3.13 -6.77
C VAL A 87 -9.25 -4.39 -7.52
N ALA A 88 -8.97 -5.48 -6.82
CA ALA A 88 -8.56 -6.75 -7.44
C ALA A 88 -9.70 -7.41 -8.24
N ARG A 89 -10.96 -7.16 -7.86
CA ARG A 89 -12.15 -7.62 -8.59
C ARG A 89 -12.57 -6.67 -9.72
N ALA A 90 -12.12 -5.42 -9.68
CA ALA A 90 -12.40 -4.49 -10.75
C ALA A 90 -11.78 -5.04 -12.04
N PRO A 91 -12.54 -5.12 -13.15
CA PRO A 91 -11.95 -5.48 -14.43
C PRO A 91 -10.80 -4.50 -14.69
N ALA A 92 -9.67 -5.01 -15.19
CA ALA A 92 -8.57 -4.15 -15.62
C ALA A 92 -9.16 -3.16 -16.62
N ALA A 93 -9.42 -1.94 -16.18
CA ALA A 93 -9.78 -0.87 -17.08
C ALA A 93 -8.61 -0.81 -18.05
N THR A 94 -8.90 -1.10 -19.32
CA THR A 94 -7.95 -0.99 -20.42
C THR A 94 -7.33 0.39 -20.28
N LEU A 95 -6.09 0.43 -19.79
CA LEU A 95 -5.24 1.61 -19.90
C LEU A 95 -4.96 1.72 -21.39
N ASP A 96 -5.89 2.35 -22.12
CA ASP A 96 -5.64 2.76 -23.49
C ASP A 96 -4.49 3.77 -23.44
N PRO A 97 -3.35 3.49 -24.09
CA PRO A 97 -2.31 4.48 -24.24
C PRO A 97 -2.80 5.49 -25.28
N CYS A 98 -3.22 6.67 -24.82
CA CYS A 98 -3.29 7.86 -25.67
C CYS A 98 -1.90 8.49 -25.79
#